data_AF-A0A1Y2TYM7-F1
#
_entry.id   AF-A0A1Y2TYM7-F1
#
_cell.length_a   1.000
_cell.length_b   1.000
_cell.length_c   1.000
_cell.angle_alpha   90.00
_cell.angle_beta   90.00
_cell.angle_gamma   90.00
#
_symmetry.space_group_name_H-M   'P 1'
#
loop_
_entity.id
_entity.type
_entity.pdbx_description
1 polymer ?
#
loop_
_entity_poly.entity_id
_entity_poly.type
_entity_poly.pdbx_seq_one_letter_code
_entity_poly.pdbx_strand_id
1 'polypeptide(L)'
;MAAEPHQSREGEKLPQDGPEKHSSEFSSSLTHLPRSSRPSCSSRPPRPSRNRNPRTPTLEELLSAVIDAVENPSTTPTSVSPLNRKHQRCLIEMEARHDSIVRNATTTWDPLELMRVLWLQFKLALCTHMIRCWIVIYTGLYLICWYYPFIAFMVFICLRHYITVFDRLGVEGNWVRLKQSDTPHYVLIVCGSGGHTGEMIRMMDRSIAPHESIYHRRYAIGYGDQMSYDKVMGFERTLVDRFEREHVSAGTFDIEYFHRGRHVHQSWMTTPFTALACITDIFRILTTAPSHVGRSVTEFRFPGVIVTDGPGSGFLFLLVAHWLKMWFIVPDDFMKTVFIESWARVNSISLTGKLIDNFYLADVFIAQYKNLSRRGPFSYADNMVAMPTHPHNAV
;
A
#
# COMPACT_ATOMS: atom_id res chain seq x y z
N MET A 1 9.64 62.97 -23.59
CA MET A 1 9.49 63.77 -22.36
C MET A 1 8.90 62.83 -21.32
N ALA A 2 9.74 62.11 -20.58
CA ALA A 2 10.36 62.53 -19.31
C ALA A 2 9.31 62.39 -18.17
N ALA A 3 9.54 61.72 -17.04
CA ALA A 3 10.78 61.21 -16.45
C ALA A 3 10.44 60.14 -15.39
N GLU A 4 11.24 59.07 -15.34
CA GLU A 4 11.68 58.43 -14.10
C GLU A 4 12.74 59.36 -13.45
N PRO A 5 13.05 59.30 -12.13
CA PRO A 5 14.09 58.34 -11.73
C PRO A 5 14.12 57.88 -10.25
N HIS A 6 14.76 56.71 -10.08
CA HIS A 6 15.74 56.28 -9.06
C HIS A 6 15.61 56.65 -7.57
N GLN A 7 15.79 55.62 -6.71
CA GLN A 7 17.01 55.37 -5.90
C GLN A 7 16.83 54.05 -5.11
N SER A 8 17.61 52.98 -5.35
CA SER A 8 18.97 52.64 -4.80
C SER A 8 18.95 52.29 -3.31
N ARG A 9 19.70 51.35 -2.72
CA ARG A 9 20.68 50.28 -3.05
C ARG A 9 21.11 49.71 -1.67
N GLU A 10 21.99 48.70 -1.68
CA GLU A 10 22.75 48.13 -0.53
C GLU A 10 22.03 47.01 0.23
N GLY A 11 22.65 45.89 0.60
CA GLY A 11 24.05 45.44 0.60
C GLY A 11 24.08 44.24 1.57
N GLU A 12 24.43 43.03 1.14
CA GLU A 12 25.78 42.46 1.26
C GLU A 12 25.95 41.61 2.54
N LYS A 13 26.73 40.53 2.40
CA LYS A 13 27.51 39.77 3.40
C LYS A 13 26.96 38.46 3.97
N LEU A 14 27.42 37.39 3.31
CA LEU A 14 28.07 36.24 3.96
C LEU A 14 29.09 36.70 5.02
N PRO A 15 29.42 35.83 5.98
CA PRO A 15 30.81 35.37 6.02
C PRO A 15 30.94 33.85 6.10
N GLN A 16 31.87 33.34 5.29
CA GLN A 16 32.70 32.18 5.62
C GLN A 16 33.74 32.60 6.66
N ASP A 17 34.07 31.70 7.59
CA ASP A 17 35.44 31.54 8.08
C ASP A 17 35.59 30.12 8.68
N GLY A 18 36.53 29.34 8.13
CA GLY A 18 37.20 28.24 8.82
C GLY A 18 38.29 28.79 9.76
N PRO A 19 39.12 27.97 10.45
CA PRO A 19 39.92 26.94 9.79
C PRO A 19 40.23 25.65 10.61
N GLU A 20 40.74 24.66 9.87
CA GLU A 20 41.80 23.67 10.17
C GLU A 20 41.96 22.95 11.54
N LYS A 21 42.14 21.62 11.39
CA LYS A 21 43.23 20.73 11.87
C LYS A 21 43.00 19.74 13.03
N HIS A 22 43.42 18.51 12.71
CA HIS A 22 44.04 17.48 13.54
C HIS A 22 43.20 16.51 14.42
N SER A 23 43.11 15.28 13.90
CA SER A 23 43.53 13.99 14.51
C SER A 23 43.05 13.54 15.90
N SER A 24 42.90 12.21 15.96
CA SER A 24 42.99 11.29 17.11
C SER A 24 41.76 11.14 18.02
N GLU A 25 41.23 9.90 17.97
CA GLU A 25 41.00 8.99 19.09
C GLU A 25 40.20 9.42 20.33
N PHE A 26 39.38 8.43 20.75
CA PHE A 26 39.00 8.15 22.14
C PHE A 26 37.91 9.02 22.81
N SER A 27 36.75 8.37 22.99
CA SER A 27 36.00 8.21 24.26
C SER A 27 35.55 9.45 25.07
N SER A 28 34.23 9.60 25.23
CA SER A 28 33.56 10.26 26.36
C SER A 28 32.24 9.51 26.64
N SER A 29 32.01 8.83 27.77
CA SER A 29 31.86 9.28 29.17
C SER A 29 30.74 10.31 29.36
N LEU A 30 29.55 9.91 29.84
CA LEU A 30 29.14 9.68 31.26
C LEU A 30 28.59 10.95 31.92
N THR A 31 27.38 10.87 32.50
CA THR A 31 27.01 11.23 33.90
C THR A 31 25.47 11.18 34.04
N HIS A 32 24.89 10.50 35.02
CA HIS A 32 25.02 10.81 36.45
C HIS A 32 25.21 9.58 37.36
N LEU A 33 25.99 9.84 38.42
CA LEU A 33 26.46 9.03 39.54
C LEU A 33 25.71 9.48 40.83
N PRO A 34 25.75 8.77 41.99
CA PRO A 34 27.00 8.56 42.76
C PRO A 34 27.23 7.19 43.42
N ARG A 35 28.51 6.97 43.75
CA ARG A 35 29.19 5.83 44.40
C ARG A 35 29.28 6.01 45.93
N SER A 36 29.42 4.90 46.66
CA SER A 36 30.45 4.73 47.72
C SER A 36 30.66 3.22 48.02
N SER A 37 31.76 2.64 47.53
CA SER A 37 32.97 2.25 48.30
C SER A 37 32.87 0.90 49.06
N ARG A 38 33.44 -0.16 48.46
CA ARG A 38 33.97 -1.35 49.17
C ARG A 38 35.51 -1.28 49.12
N PRO A 39 36.23 -1.58 50.21
CA PRO A 39 37.64 -1.90 50.14
C PRO A 39 37.90 -3.41 50.20
N SER A 40 38.93 -3.79 49.44
CA SER A 40 39.67 -5.05 49.45
C SER A 40 40.52 -5.23 50.71
N CYS A 41 40.78 -6.46 51.14
CA CYS A 41 42.13 -7.06 51.17
C CYS A 41 42.18 -8.39 51.93
N SER A 42 42.94 -9.31 51.35
CA SER A 42 43.46 -10.55 51.91
C SER A 42 44.60 -10.33 52.92
N SER A 43 44.66 -11.10 54.01
CA SER A 43 45.86 -11.80 54.54
C SER A 43 45.67 -12.33 55.99
N ARG A 44 46.22 -13.53 56.25
CA ARG A 44 46.40 -14.27 57.53
C ARG A 44 47.65 -13.76 58.30
N PRO A 45 48.06 -14.32 59.47
CA PRO A 45 47.42 -14.73 60.75
C PRO A 45 48.19 -14.12 61.98
N PRO A 46 48.02 -14.53 63.27
CA PRO A 46 48.67 -15.72 63.85
C PRO A 46 47.91 -16.47 64.98
N ARG A 47 48.39 -17.68 65.34
CA ARG A 47 48.03 -18.48 66.54
C ARG A 47 48.73 -17.97 67.81
N PRO A 48 48.14 -18.18 69.00
CA PRO A 48 48.67 -19.12 70.00
C PRO A 48 47.52 -19.82 70.78
N SER A 49 47.64 -20.75 71.73
CA SER A 49 48.61 -21.78 72.15
C SER A 49 47.82 -22.76 73.04
N ARG A 50 48.28 -24.01 73.05
CA ARG A 50 47.75 -25.22 73.72
C ARG A 50 47.70 -25.11 75.26
N ASN A 51 46.61 -25.56 75.92
CA ASN A 51 46.75 -26.34 77.16
C ASN A 51 45.49 -27.12 77.61
N ARG A 52 45.74 -28.41 77.91
CA ARG A 52 45.04 -29.40 78.77
C ARG A 52 43.65 -29.99 78.37
N ASN A 53 43.69 -31.31 78.12
CA ASN A 53 42.59 -32.29 78.11
C ASN A 53 41.85 -32.38 79.45
N PRO A 54 40.61 -32.93 79.43
CA PRO A 54 40.39 -34.21 80.12
C PRO A 54 40.04 -35.33 79.13
N ARG A 55 40.57 -36.54 79.39
CA ARG A 55 40.22 -37.78 78.68
C ARG A 55 38.73 -38.06 78.84
N THR A 56 38.05 -38.41 77.75
CA THR A 56 36.76 -39.10 77.79
C THR A 56 37.01 -40.55 78.24
N PRO A 57 36.34 -41.05 79.29
CA PRO A 57 36.50 -42.43 79.74
C PRO A 57 36.07 -43.39 78.62
N THR A 58 36.79 -44.50 78.48
CA THR A 58 36.46 -45.52 77.47
C THR A 58 35.24 -46.32 77.92
N LEU A 59 34.54 -46.91 76.95
CA LEU A 59 33.28 -47.65 77.18
C LEU A 59 33.44 -48.80 78.20
N GLU A 60 34.64 -49.38 78.32
CA GLU A 60 34.95 -50.42 79.30
C GLU A 60 35.06 -49.88 80.74
N GLU A 61 35.53 -48.64 80.94
CA GLU A 61 35.60 -47.99 82.26
C GLU A 61 34.21 -47.54 82.75
N LEU A 62 33.30 -47.19 81.83
CA LEU A 62 31.91 -46.89 82.17
C LEU A 62 31.09 -48.15 82.45
N LEU A 63 31.37 -49.25 81.74
CA LEU A 63 30.71 -50.54 81.98
C LEU A 63 31.15 -51.18 83.30
N SER A 64 32.44 -51.08 83.69
CA SER A 64 32.87 -51.59 85.00
C SER A 64 32.27 -50.80 86.16
N ALA A 65 32.18 -49.46 86.04
CA ALA A 65 31.58 -48.60 87.06
C ALA A 65 30.06 -48.80 87.22
N VAL A 66 29.35 -49.15 86.14
CA VAL A 66 27.92 -49.46 86.19
C VAL A 66 27.66 -50.86 86.75
N ILE A 67 28.53 -51.84 86.46
CA ILE A 67 28.43 -53.19 87.03
C ILE A 67 28.72 -53.15 88.54
N ASP A 68 29.77 -52.43 88.99
CA ASP A 68 30.09 -52.24 90.41
C ASP A 68 28.97 -51.50 91.18
N ALA A 69 28.27 -50.57 90.53
CA ALA A 69 27.16 -49.82 91.13
C ALA A 69 25.83 -50.62 91.22
N VAL A 70 25.68 -51.68 90.43
CA VAL A 70 24.50 -52.57 90.45
C VAL A 70 24.68 -53.71 91.45
N GLU A 71 25.92 -54.14 91.73
CA GLU A 71 26.20 -55.30 92.60
C GLU A 71 26.28 -54.95 94.11
N ASN A 72 26.38 -53.66 94.49
CA ASN A 72 26.41 -53.22 95.90
C ASN A 72 25.50 -51.99 96.17
N PRO A 73 24.22 -52.17 96.54
CA PRO A 73 23.30 -51.07 96.76
C PRO A 73 23.38 -50.59 98.21
N SER A 74 24.46 -49.90 98.57
CA SER A 74 24.49 -49.15 99.83
C SER A 74 25.43 -47.95 99.75
N THR A 75 24.98 -46.86 99.11
CA THR A 75 25.35 -45.48 99.46
C THR A 75 24.58 -44.45 98.62
N THR A 76 23.51 -43.90 99.21
CA THR A 76 23.08 -42.51 98.99
C THR A 76 23.75 -41.66 100.08
N PRO A 77 24.16 -40.38 99.86
CA PRO A 77 23.18 -39.35 99.52
C PRO A 77 23.65 -38.08 98.75
N THR A 78 22.68 -37.45 98.08
CA THR A 78 22.44 -36.00 97.84
C THR A 78 23.61 -35.00 97.71
N SER A 79 23.72 -34.33 96.56
CA SER A 79 23.09 -33.01 96.29
C SER A 79 23.71 -32.36 95.04
N VAL A 80 22.97 -32.36 93.93
CA VAL A 80 23.41 -31.73 92.68
C VAL A 80 23.32 -30.21 92.82
N SER A 81 24.44 -29.52 92.57
CA SER A 81 24.58 -28.06 92.70
C SER A 81 23.58 -27.30 91.81
N PRO A 82 23.11 -26.12 92.24
CA PRO A 82 22.08 -25.36 91.52
C PRO A 82 22.54 -24.89 90.12
N LEU A 83 23.84 -24.74 89.89
CA LEU A 83 24.42 -24.40 88.59
C LEU A 83 24.29 -25.57 87.59
N ASN A 84 24.51 -26.80 88.06
CA ASN A 84 24.40 -27.99 87.23
C ASN A 84 22.94 -28.29 86.84
N ARG A 85 21.98 -27.99 87.73
CA ARG A 85 20.54 -28.03 87.40
C ARG A 85 20.14 -26.99 86.36
N LYS A 86 20.70 -25.77 86.40
CA LYS A 86 20.45 -24.75 85.37
C LYS A 86 21.05 -25.15 84.02
N HIS A 87 22.25 -25.72 84.02
CA HIS A 87 22.89 -26.21 82.80
C HIS A 87 22.12 -27.39 82.18
N GLN A 88 21.69 -28.35 83.00
CA GLN A 88 20.83 -29.46 82.54
C GLN A 88 19.49 -28.98 82.00
N ARG A 89 18.84 -27.99 82.64
CA ARG A 89 17.61 -27.37 82.09
C ARG A 89 17.85 -26.68 80.76
N CYS A 90 18.97 -25.98 80.61
CA CYS A 90 19.31 -25.29 79.36
C CYS A 90 19.57 -26.29 78.22
N LEU A 91 20.24 -27.41 78.50
CA LEU A 91 20.45 -28.49 77.51
C LEU A 91 19.12 -29.12 77.09
N ILE A 92 18.24 -29.44 78.05
CA ILE A 92 16.90 -29.98 77.76
C ILE A 92 16.06 -28.98 76.96
N GLU A 93 16.12 -27.69 77.28
CA GLU A 93 15.44 -26.64 76.51
C GLU A 93 16.02 -26.50 75.11
N MET A 94 17.34 -26.57 74.94
CA MET A 94 17.99 -26.50 73.63
C MET A 94 17.64 -27.71 72.75
N GLU A 95 17.59 -28.90 73.34
CA GLU A 95 17.23 -30.14 72.63
C GLU A 95 15.74 -30.16 72.28
N ALA A 96 14.87 -29.76 73.21
CA ALA A 96 13.45 -29.57 72.92
C ALA A 96 13.21 -28.51 71.82
N ARG A 97 14.01 -27.44 71.81
CA ARG A 97 13.95 -26.39 70.78
C ARG A 97 14.51 -26.91 69.45
N HIS A 98 15.58 -27.68 69.46
CA HIS A 98 16.14 -28.34 68.28
C HIS A 98 15.11 -29.28 67.65
N ASP A 99 14.51 -30.15 68.45
CA ASP A 99 13.46 -31.06 68.00
C ASP A 99 12.22 -30.31 67.50
N SER A 100 11.85 -29.19 68.13
CA SER A 100 10.75 -28.35 67.63
C SER A 100 11.07 -27.72 66.28
N ILE A 101 12.32 -27.31 66.05
CA ILE A 101 12.77 -26.72 64.78
C ILE A 101 12.83 -27.80 63.69
N VAL A 102 13.35 -28.99 64.00
CA VAL A 102 13.42 -30.11 63.05
C VAL A 102 12.02 -30.63 62.70
N ARG A 103 11.12 -30.76 63.69
CA ARG A 103 9.71 -31.10 63.46
C ARG A 103 9.01 -30.02 62.63
N ASN A 104 9.18 -28.74 62.96
CA ASN A 104 8.60 -27.65 62.17
C ASN A 104 9.14 -27.64 60.73
N ALA A 105 10.44 -27.82 60.52
CA ALA A 105 11.06 -27.85 59.19
C ALA A 105 10.64 -29.06 58.34
N THR A 106 10.29 -30.18 58.97
CA THR A 106 9.74 -31.36 58.28
C THR A 106 8.23 -31.24 58.03
N THR A 107 7.47 -30.55 58.88
CA THR A 107 6.03 -30.27 58.68
C THR A 107 5.74 -29.07 57.77
N THR A 108 6.71 -28.20 57.49
CA THR A 108 6.49 -27.01 56.62
C THR A 108 6.28 -27.33 55.15
N TRP A 109 6.61 -28.55 54.71
CA TRP A 109 6.37 -29.01 53.35
C TRP A 109 5.11 -29.85 53.31
N ASP A 110 3.95 -29.19 53.22
CA ASP A 110 2.70 -29.90 52.93
C ASP A 110 2.77 -30.43 51.48
N PRO A 111 2.83 -31.76 51.27
CA PRO A 111 2.97 -32.34 49.93
C PRO A 111 1.83 -31.91 48.99
N LEU A 112 0.66 -31.56 49.52
CA LEU A 112 -0.47 -31.04 48.75
C LEU A 112 -0.19 -29.64 48.17
N GLU A 113 0.45 -28.76 48.92
CA GLU A 113 0.82 -27.41 48.43
C GLU A 113 1.92 -27.48 47.37
N LEU A 114 2.92 -28.35 47.57
CA LEU A 114 3.92 -28.61 46.55
C LEU A 114 3.29 -29.16 45.26
N MET A 115 2.35 -30.10 45.38
CA MET A 115 1.64 -30.66 44.23
C MET A 115 0.77 -29.60 43.52
N ARG A 116 0.13 -28.68 44.27
CA ARG A 116 -0.63 -27.56 43.71
C ARG A 116 0.27 -26.60 42.92
N VAL A 117 1.42 -26.23 43.46
CA VAL A 117 2.38 -25.35 42.78
C VAL A 117 2.91 -26.00 41.51
N LEU A 118 3.32 -27.28 41.57
CA LEU A 118 3.77 -28.03 40.39
C LEU A 118 2.66 -28.15 39.34
N TRP A 119 1.42 -28.41 39.76
CA TRP A 119 0.26 -28.47 38.87
C TRP A 119 -0.06 -27.12 38.23
N LEU A 120 0.09 -26.02 38.97
CA LEU A 120 -0.08 -24.66 38.45
C LEU A 120 1.01 -24.32 37.42
N GLN A 121 2.27 -24.68 37.70
CA GLN A 121 3.39 -24.51 36.77
C GLN A 121 3.16 -25.33 35.48
N PHE A 122 2.69 -26.57 35.62
CA PHE A 122 2.32 -27.41 34.47
C PHE A 122 1.19 -26.78 33.63
N LYS A 123 0.13 -26.29 34.28
CA LYS A 123 -0.97 -25.58 33.58
C LYS A 123 -0.49 -24.32 32.86
N LEU A 124 0.38 -23.54 33.48
CA LEU A 124 0.95 -22.33 32.87
C LEU A 124 1.83 -22.69 31.66
N ALA A 125 2.69 -23.72 31.79
CA ALA A 125 3.50 -24.22 30.70
C ALA A 125 2.63 -24.72 29.54
N LEU A 126 1.57 -25.49 29.82
CA LEU A 126 0.63 -25.95 28.81
C LEU A 126 -0.10 -24.78 28.13
N CYS A 127 -0.57 -23.80 28.90
CA CYS A 127 -1.23 -22.61 28.37
C CYS A 127 -0.30 -21.81 27.43
N THR A 128 0.95 -21.58 27.84
CA THR A 128 1.94 -20.89 26.99
C THR A 128 2.27 -21.70 25.73
N HIS A 129 2.34 -23.03 25.81
CA HIS A 129 2.52 -23.89 24.63
C HIS A 129 1.32 -23.80 23.69
N MET A 130 0.09 -23.87 24.21
CA MET A 130 -1.12 -23.73 23.42
C MET A 130 -1.21 -22.36 22.75
N ILE A 131 -0.87 -21.27 23.46
CA ILE A 131 -0.82 -19.92 22.89
C ILE A 131 0.23 -19.85 21.77
N ARG A 132 1.43 -20.40 21.98
CA ARG A 132 2.47 -20.45 20.93
C ARG A 132 1.99 -21.23 19.69
N CYS A 133 1.35 -22.39 19.88
CA CYS A 133 0.76 -23.15 18.79
C CYS A 133 -0.31 -22.33 18.05
N TRP A 134 -1.20 -21.65 18.79
CA TRP A 134 -2.23 -20.78 18.21
C TRP A 134 -1.63 -19.62 17.41
N ILE A 135 -0.58 -18.97 17.90
CA ILE A 135 0.12 -17.89 17.19
C ILE A 135 0.72 -18.42 15.89
N VAL A 136 1.38 -19.58 15.91
CA VAL A 136 1.97 -20.19 14.70
C VAL A 136 0.89 -20.56 13.69
N ILE A 137 -0.22 -21.14 14.13
CA ILE A 137 -1.34 -21.49 13.25
C ILE A 137 -1.97 -20.23 12.65
N TYR A 138 -2.28 -19.22 13.47
CA TYR A 138 -2.91 -17.99 13.00
C TYR A 138 -1.99 -17.21 12.05
N THR A 139 -0.70 -17.11 12.35
CA THR A 139 0.26 -16.46 11.44
C THR A 139 0.43 -17.24 10.15
N GLY A 140 0.50 -18.58 10.21
CA GLY A 140 0.50 -19.44 9.02
C GLY A 140 -0.74 -19.24 8.15
N LEU A 141 -1.93 -19.25 8.76
CA LEU A 141 -3.20 -19.00 8.05
C LEU A 141 -3.26 -17.59 7.46
N TYR A 142 -2.82 -16.56 8.20
CA TYR A 142 -2.78 -15.20 7.68
C TYR A 142 -1.85 -15.08 6.46
N LEU A 143 -0.67 -15.70 6.52
CA LEU A 143 0.27 -15.69 5.39
C LEU A 143 -0.33 -16.38 4.15
N ILE A 144 -0.95 -17.55 4.33
CA ILE A 144 -1.54 -18.34 3.25
C ILE A 144 -2.80 -17.68 2.67
N CYS A 145 -3.69 -17.16 3.51
CA CYS A 145 -4.99 -16.66 3.07
C CYS A 145 -4.97 -15.20 2.63
N TRP A 146 -4.03 -14.38 3.13
CA TRP A 146 -4.03 -12.95 2.86
C TRP A 146 -2.75 -12.46 2.20
N TYR A 147 -1.58 -12.78 2.78
CA TYR A 147 -0.32 -12.23 2.30
C TYR A 147 0.07 -12.74 0.91
N TYR A 148 0.12 -14.07 0.70
CA TYR A 148 0.49 -14.63 -0.60
C TYR A 148 -0.53 -14.29 -1.71
N PRO A 149 -1.85 -14.39 -1.50
CA PRO A 149 -2.83 -13.97 -2.49
C PRO A 149 -2.75 -12.47 -2.81
N PHE A 150 -2.49 -11.62 -1.82
CA PHE A 150 -2.29 -10.18 -2.05
C PHE A 150 -1.06 -9.92 -2.93
N ILE A 151 0.06 -10.59 -2.66
CA ILE A 151 1.26 -10.47 -3.51
C ILE A 151 0.98 -10.99 -4.91
N ALA A 152 0.36 -12.17 -5.05
CA ALA A 152 0.01 -12.74 -6.35
C ALA A 152 -0.92 -11.80 -7.13
N PHE A 153 -1.86 -11.16 -6.44
CA PHE A 153 -2.76 -10.16 -7.02
C PHE A 153 -2.02 -8.91 -7.49
N MET A 154 -1.08 -8.37 -6.70
CA MET A 154 -0.24 -7.24 -7.11
C MET A 154 0.65 -7.59 -8.31
N VAL A 155 1.27 -8.78 -8.29
CA VAL A 155 2.08 -9.28 -9.41
C VAL A 155 1.23 -9.43 -10.67
N PHE A 156 0.02 -9.98 -10.55
CA PHE A 156 -0.93 -10.11 -11.66
C PHE A 156 -1.27 -8.74 -12.27
N ILE A 157 -1.59 -7.74 -11.45
CA ILE A 157 -1.87 -6.38 -11.93
C ILE A 157 -0.63 -5.79 -12.62
N CYS A 158 0.54 -5.86 -12.02
CA CYS A 158 1.75 -5.28 -12.61
C CYS A 158 2.10 -5.97 -13.94
N LEU A 159 2.05 -7.30 -13.99
CA LEU A 159 2.33 -8.07 -15.21
C LEU A 159 1.33 -7.76 -16.31
N ARG A 160 0.03 -7.73 -15.99
CA ARG A 160 -0.99 -7.46 -17.00
C ARG A 160 -0.95 -6.01 -17.51
N HIS A 161 -0.64 -5.05 -16.63
CA HIS A 161 -0.44 -3.66 -17.02
C HIS A 161 0.77 -3.56 -17.96
N TYR A 162 1.88 -4.22 -17.58
CA TYR A 162 3.07 -4.29 -18.41
C TYR A 162 2.79 -4.89 -19.79
N ILE A 163 2.09 -6.03 -19.88
CA ILE A 163 1.73 -6.64 -21.18
C ILE A 163 0.88 -5.68 -22.02
N THR A 164 -0.17 -5.10 -21.43
CA THR A 164 -1.08 -4.18 -22.14
C THR A 164 -0.35 -2.94 -22.66
N VAL A 165 0.59 -2.41 -21.88
CA VAL A 165 1.42 -1.25 -22.27
C VAL A 165 2.50 -1.65 -23.27
N PHE A 166 3.10 -2.82 -23.12
CA PHE A 166 4.10 -3.32 -24.07
C PHE A 166 3.49 -3.52 -25.44
N ASP A 167 2.28 -4.10 -25.51
CA ASP A 167 1.54 -4.25 -26.76
C ASP A 167 1.29 -2.89 -27.41
N ARG A 168 0.96 -1.84 -26.62
CA ARG A 168 0.79 -0.46 -27.09
C ARG A 168 2.06 0.13 -27.71
N LEU A 169 3.18 0.01 -27.00
CA LEU A 169 4.47 0.55 -27.43
C LEU A 169 5.02 -0.23 -28.65
N GLY A 170 4.70 -1.52 -28.77
CA GLY A 170 5.04 -2.35 -29.92
C GLY A 170 4.30 -1.98 -31.22
N VAL A 171 3.20 -1.22 -31.15
CA VAL A 171 2.41 -0.86 -32.34
C VAL A 171 2.97 0.37 -33.09
N GLU A 172 3.95 1.10 -32.55
CA GLU A 172 4.52 2.28 -33.25
C GLU A 172 5.05 1.97 -34.67
N GLY A 173 5.36 0.70 -34.97
CA GLY A 173 5.72 0.24 -36.32
C GLY A 173 4.64 -0.52 -37.11
N ASN A 174 3.51 -0.91 -36.50
CA ASN A 174 2.54 -1.86 -37.07
C ASN A 174 1.14 -1.29 -37.31
N TRP A 175 0.89 0.00 -37.05
CA TRP A 175 -0.27 0.70 -37.63
C TRP A 175 -0.16 0.88 -39.16
N VAL A 176 0.78 0.19 -39.81
CA VAL A 176 0.87 0.03 -41.27
C VAL A 176 -0.43 -0.59 -41.74
N ARG A 177 -1.38 0.31 -42.06
CA ARG A 177 -2.46 0.13 -43.02
C ARG A 177 -3.01 -1.29 -42.96
N LEU A 178 -3.66 -1.65 -41.84
CA LEU A 178 -4.49 -2.86 -41.81
C LEU A 178 -5.32 -2.80 -43.10
N LYS A 179 -5.06 -3.76 -43.98
CA LYS A 179 -5.80 -3.91 -45.22
C LYS A 179 -7.26 -3.90 -44.79
N GLN A 180 -8.02 -2.88 -45.23
CA GLN A 180 -9.43 -2.68 -44.88
C GLN A 180 -10.13 -4.04 -44.98
N SER A 181 -10.32 -4.70 -43.84
CA SER A 181 -11.07 -5.95 -43.79
C SER A 181 -12.54 -5.59 -43.80
N ASP A 182 -13.37 -6.50 -44.30
CA ASP A 182 -14.84 -6.43 -44.27
C ASP A 182 -15.43 -6.39 -42.84
N THR A 183 -14.60 -6.12 -41.83
CA THR A 183 -14.97 -6.05 -40.43
C THR A 183 -15.76 -4.77 -40.15
N PRO A 184 -16.89 -4.88 -39.42
CA PRO A 184 -17.66 -3.72 -39.00
C PRO A 184 -16.82 -2.73 -38.18
N HIS A 185 -16.93 -1.46 -38.52
CA HIS A 185 -16.19 -0.39 -37.85
C HIS A 185 -17.06 0.30 -36.82
N TYR A 186 -16.70 0.17 -35.54
CA TYR A 186 -17.38 0.86 -34.43
C TYR A 186 -16.44 1.81 -33.71
N VAL A 187 -16.75 3.10 -33.82
CA VAL A 187 -15.99 4.19 -33.18
C VAL A 187 -16.84 4.84 -32.09
N LEU A 188 -16.26 4.96 -30.89
CA LEU A 188 -16.80 5.75 -29.78
C LEU A 188 -16.09 7.10 -29.72
N ILE A 189 -16.88 8.16 -29.69
CA ILE A 189 -16.43 9.55 -29.72
C ILE A 189 -16.85 10.20 -28.40
N VAL A 190 -15.88 10.55 -27.55
CA VAL A 190 -16.15 11.18 -26.25
C VAL A 190 -16.23 12.69 -26.41
N CYS A 191 -17.44 13.22 -26.36
CA CYS A 191 -17.69 14.65 -26.52
C CYS A 191 -17.37 15.41 -25.22
N GLY A 192 -16.44 16.35 -25.31
CA GLY A 192 -16.19 17.33 -24.26
C GLY A 192 -17.33 18.36 -24.13
N SER A 193 -17.06 19.46 -23.41
CA SER A 193 -17.95 20.63 -23.45
C SER A 193 -18.00 21.22 -24.85
N GLY A 194 -19.10 21.85 -25.25
CA GLY A 194 -19.36 22.28 -26.64
C GLY A 194 -18.20 22.86 -27.45
N GLY A 195 -17.25 23.60 -26.87
CA GLY A 195 -16.01 24.03 -27.55
C GLY A 195 -15.17 22.85 -28.08
N HIS A 196 -14.78 21.94 -27.19
CA HIS A 196 -14.07 20.69 -27.51
C HIS A 196 -14.86 19.82 -28.49
N THR A 197 -16.17 19.61 -28.27
CA THR A 197 -17.00 18.86 -29.23
C THR A 197 -16.94 19.45 -30.63
N GLY A 198 -16.91 20.78 -30.76
CA GLY A 198 -16.76 21.45 -32.04
C GLY A 198 -15.38 21.28 -32.67
N GLU A 199 -14.31 21.20 -31.86
CA GLU A 199 -12.95 20.89 -32.34
C GLU A 199 -12.89 19.46 -32.87
N MET A 200 -13.36 18.48 -32.08
CA MET A 200 -13.38 17.07 -32.47
C MET A 200 -14.22 16.82 -33.71
N ILE A 201 -15.42 17.40 -33.82
CA ILE A 201 -16.25 17.29 -35.04
C ILE A 201 -15.51 17.82 -36.27
N ARG A 202 -14.86 18.99 -36.16
CA ARG A 202 -14.08 19.55 -37.28
C ARG A 202 -12.89 18.67 -37.65
N MET A 203 -12.33 17.92 -36.70
CA MET A 203 -11.26 16.98 -37.00
C MET A 203 -11.77 15.73 -37.72
N MET A 204 -12.96 15.27 -37.33
CA MET A 204 -13.56 14.06 -37.90
C MET A 204 -14.24 14.29 -39.25
N ASP A 205 -14.68 15.51 -39.54
CA ASP A 205 -15.48 15.82 -40.72
C ASP A 205 -14.91 15.24 -42.02
N ARG A 206 -13.60 15.31 -42.20
CA ARG A 206 -12.92 14.75 -43.40
C ARG A 206 -12.35 13.37 -43.24
N SER A 207 -12.24 12.85 -42.02
CA SER A 207 -11.63 11.54 -41.78
C SER A 207 -12.63 10.40 -41.96
N ILE A 208 -13.93 10.68 -41.86
CA ILE A 208 -14.98 9.70 -42.14
C ILE A 208 -15.08 9.54 -43.67
N ALA A 209 -14.66 8.37 -44.15
CA ALA A 209 -14.75 8.00 -45.56
C ALA A 209 -16.05 7.20 -45.83
N PRO A 210 -16.61 7.28 -47.06
CA PRO A 210 -17.68 6.39 -47.46
C PRO A 210 -17.12 4.97 -47.48
N HIS A 211 -17.76 4.03 -46.79
CA HIS A 211 -17.33 2.63 -46.82
C HIS A 211 -18.51 1.71 -47.12
N GLU A 212 -18.22 0.65 -47.87
CA GLU A 212 -19.17 -0.40 -48.21
C GLU A 212 -19.49 -1.29 -46.98
N SER A 213 -18.62 -1.29 -45.97
CA SER A 213 -18.81 -2.03 -44.71
C SER A 213 -19.63 -1.24 -43.69
N ILE A 214 -20.23 -1.97 -42.73
CA ILE A 214 -21.09 -1.39 -41.71
C ILE A 214 -20.25 -0.50 -40.77
N TYR A 215 -20.49 0.81 -40.84
CA TYR A 215 -19.83 1.81 -40.01
C TYR A 215 -20.82 2.37 -38.97
N HIS A 216 -20.44 2.31 -37.68
CA HIS A 216 -21.24 2.76 -36.55
C HIS A 216 -20.47 3.76 -35.68
N ARG A 217 -21.12 4.86 -35.32
CA ARG A 217 -20.57 5.94 -34.48
C ARG A 217 -21.39 6.12 -33.22
N ARG A 218 -20.77 5.95 -32.06
CA ARG A 218 -21.38 6.32 -30.78
C ARG A 218 -20.81 7.64 -30.29
N TYR A 219 -21.69 8.56 -29.92
CA TYR A 219 -21.32 9.83 -29.30
C TYR A 219 -21.64 9.77 -27.81
N ALA A 220 -20.62 9.79 -26.96
CA ALA A 220 -20.80 9.95 -25.53
C ALA A 220 -20.88 11.45 -25.20
N ILE A 221 -22.01 11.91 -24.65
CA ILE A 221 -22.27 13.32 -24.32
C ILE A 221 -22.56 13.48 -22.83
N GLY A 222 -22.07 14.56 -22.22
CA GLY A 222 -22.38 14.85 -20.82
C GLY A 222 -23.86 15.23 -20.61
N TYR A 223 -24.49 14.77 -19.52
CA TYR A 223 -25.86 15.19 -19.19
C TYR A 223 -26.01 16.72 -19.16
N GLY A 224 -27.06 17.22 -19.83
CA GLY A 224 -27.39 18.64 -19.92
C GLY A 224 -26.55 19.47 -20.90
N ASP A 225 -25.67 18.86 -21.69
CA ASP A 225 -24.86 19.57 -22.69
C ASP A 225 -25.58 19.69 -24.06
N GLN A 226 -26.60 20.57 -24.10
CA GLN A 226 -27.40 20.78 -25.30
C GLN A 226 -26.56 21.28 -26.48
N MET A 227 -25.54 22.11 -26.23
CA MET A 227 -24.67 22.63 -27.28
C MET A 227 -23.88 21.51 -27.97
N SER A 228 -23.38 20.54 -27.21
CA SER A 228 -22.71 19.37 -27.78
C SER A 228 -23.68 18.49 -28.57
N TYR A 229 -24.91 18.29 -28.07
CA TYR A 229 -25.97 17.56 -28.78
C TYR A 229 -26.30 18.21 -30.14
N ASP A 230 -26.57 19.52 -30.16
CA ASP A 230 -26.95 20.24 -31.38
C ASP A 230 -25.84 20.17 -32.44
N LYS A 231 -24.57 20.23 -32.00
CA LYS A 231 -23.40 20.09 -32.88
C LYS A 231 -23.28 18.70 -33.48
N VAL A 232 -23.45 17.65 -32.67
CA VAL A 232 -23.42 16.25 -33.14
C VAL A 232 -24.56 16.01 -34.14
N MET A 233 -25.77 16.47 -33.83
CA MET A 233 -26.92 16.32 -34.74
C MET A 233 -26.72 17.10 -36.05
N GLY A 234 -26.19 18.32 -35.98
CA GLY A 234 -25.86 19.09 -37.19
C GLY A 234 -24.78 18.43 -38.05
N PHE A 235 -23.79 17.83 -37.39
CA PHE A 235 -22.73 17.06 -38.06
C PHE A 235 -23.27 15.82 -38.78
N GLU A 236 -24.07 15.00 -38.10
CA GLU A 236 -24.67 13.79 -38.69
C GLU A 236 -25.58 14.12 -39.87
N ARG A 237 -26.36 15.21 -39.81
CA ARG A 237 -27.13 15.69 -40.96
C ARG A 237 -26.23 16.07 -42.14
N THR A 238 -25.15 16.79 -41.87
CA THR A 238 -24.19 17.19 -42.92
C THR A 238 -23.50 15.98 -43.54
N LEU A 239 -23.20 14.94 -42.74
CA LEU A 239 -22.66 13.67 -43.23
C LEU A 239 -23.67 12.95 -44.12
N VAL A 240 -24.92 12.80 -43.69
CA VAL A 240 -25.99 12.19 -44.50
C VAL A 240 -26.12 12.92 -45.83
N ASP A 241 -26.24 14.25 -45.82
CA ASP A 241 -26.34 15.05 -47.05
C ASP A 241 -25.13 14.87 -47.96
N ARG A 242 -23.92 14.72 -47.39
CA ARG A 242 -22.69 14.49 -48.15
C ARG A 242 -22.66 13.12 -48.80
N PHE A 243 -22.95 12.07 -48.04
CA PHE A 243 -22.88 10.70 -48.53
C PHE A 243 -24.06 10.34 -49.45
N GLU A 244 -25.23 10.95 -49.26
CA GLU A 244 -26.35 10.82 -50.20
C GLU A 244 -25.98 11.37 -51.59
N ARG A 245 -25.26 12.50 -51.67
CA ARG A 245 -24.76 13.02 -52.96
C ARG A 245 -23.77 12.05 -53.63
N GLU A 246 -23.02 11.31 -52.84
CA GLU A 246 -22.06 10.30 -53.30
C GLU A 246 -22.71 8.91 -53.52
N HIS A 247 -24.02 8.76 -53.28
CA HIS A 247 -24.77 7.50 -53.37
C HIS A 247 -24.23 6.39 -52.45
N VAL A 248 -23.65 6.77 -51.31
CA VAL A 248 -23.13 5.83 -50.29
C VAL A 248 -23.89 6.02 -48.98
N SER A 249 -24.00 4.96 -48.18
CA SER A 249 -24.58 5.04 -46.84
C SER A 249 -23.64 5.78 -45.88
N ALA A 250 -24.17 6.75 -45.12
CA ALA A 250 -23.44 7.43 -44.05
C ALA A 250 -23.16 6.53 -42.82
N GLY A 251 -23.68 5.30 -42.80
CA GLY A 251 -23.62 4.41 -41.64
C GLY A 251 -24.68 4.75 -40.59
N THR A 252 -24.51 4.20 -39.39
CA THR A 252 -25.45 4.38 -38.26
C THR A 252 -24.79 5.15 -37.11
N PHE A 253 -25.59 5.82 -36.29
CA PHE A 253 -25.08 6.48 -35.09
C PHE A 253 -26.04 6.33 -33.90
N ASP A 254 -25.49 6.43 -32.70
CA ASP A 254 -26.25 6.59 -31.47
C ASP A 254 -25.59 7.60 -30.52
N ILE A 255 -26.38 8.09 -29.56
CA ILE A 255 -25.94 9.08 -28.57
C ILE A 255 -26.22 8.49 -27.19
N GLU A 256 -25.18 8.42 -26.37
CA GLU A 256 -25.25 7.94 -25.00
C GLU A 256 -24.83 9.04 -24.03
N TYR A 257 -25.53 9.13 -22.91
CA TYR A 257 -25.29 10.18 -21.92
C TYR A 257 -24.51 9.67 -20.71
N PHE A 258 -23.57 10.49 -20.22
CA PHE A 258 -22.80 10.19 -19.01
C PHE A 258 -22.77 11.37 -18.03
N HIS A 259 -22.70 11.07 -16.74
CA HIS A 259 -22.52 12.08 -15.70
C HIS A 259 -21.11 12.70 -15.76
N ARG A 260 -21.01 14.02 -15.58
CA ARG A 260 -19.70 14.69 -15.48
C ARG A 260 -19.01 14.26 -14.18
N GLY A 261 -17.72 13.89 -14.28
CA GLY A 261 -16.96 13.39 -13.13
C GLY A 261 -16.79 14.40 -11.99
N ARG A 262 -16.91 15.70 -12.27
CA ARG A 262 -16.96 16.78 -11.27
C ARG A 262 -17.77 17.95 -11.81
N HIS A 263 -18.74 18.44 -11.04
CA HIS A 263 -19.43 19.69 -11.34
C HIS A 263 -18.56 20.90 -10.96
N VAL A 264 -18.72 22.02 -11.68
CA VAL A 264 -18.04 23.27 -11.32
C VAL A 264 -18.54 23.72 -9.94
N HIS A 265 -17.63 24.08 -9.03
CA HIS A 265 -17.88 24.41 -7.62
C HIS A 265 -18.28 23.25 -6.69
N GLN A 266 -18.12 22.00 -7.10
CA GLN A 266 -18.39 20.85 -6.24
C GLN A 266 -17.31 20.68 -5.15
N SER A 267 -17.75 20.38 -3.91
CA SER A 267 -16.84 20.07 -2.79
C SER A 267 -16.07 18.77 -3.05
N TRP A 268 -14.76 18.77 -2.76
CA TRP A 268 -13.85 17.65 -2.90
C TRP A 268 -14.33 16.35 -2.21
N MET A 269 -15.14 16.46 -1.14
CA MET A 269 -15.68 15.29 -0.44
C MET A 269 -16.83 14.60 -1.19
N THR A 270 -17.55 15.34 -2.04
CA THR A 270 -18.66 14.78 -2.83
C THR A 270 -18.22 14.30 -4.21
N THR A 271 -17.04 14.73 -4.66
CA THR A 271 -16.43 14.35 -5.94
C THR A 271 -16.29 12.83 -6.13
N PRO A 272 -15.93 12.01 -5.11
CA PRO A 272 -15.81 10.56 -5.30
C PRO A 272 -17.14 9.90 -5.69
N PHE A 273 -18.25 10.37 -5.14
CA PHE A 273 -19.58 9.80 -5.44
C PHE A 273 -20.02 10.13 -6.86
N THR A 274 -19.81 11.36 -7.32
CA THR A 274 -20.12 11.75 -8.71
C THR A 274 -19.16 11.11 -9.71
N ALA A 275 -17.90 10.93 -9.34
CA ALA A 275 -16.93 10.19 -10.14
C ALA A 275 -17.32 8.72 -10.28
N LEU A 276 -17.83 8.08 -9.21
CA LEU A 276 -18.32 6.70 -9.29
C LEU A 276 -19.54 6.58 -10.22
N ALA A 277 -20.51 7.50 -10.13
CA ALA A 277 -21.63 7.53 -11.06
C ALA A 277 -21.18 7.68 -12.52
N CYS A 278 -20.22 8.59 -12.77
CA CYS A 278 -19.58 8.74 -14.07
C CYS A 278 -18.94 7.42 -14.56
N ILE A 279 -18.17 6.75 -13.70
CA ILE A 279 -17.54 5.46 -14.02
C ILE A 279 -18.59 4.40 -14.35
N THR A 280 -19.71 4.36 -13.61
CA THR A 280 -20.78 3.38 -13.89
C THR A 280 -21.45 3.62 -15.24
N ASP A 281 -21.65 4.88 -15.64
CA ASP A 281 -22.17 5.20 -16.97
C ASP A 281 -21.15 4.84 -18.05
N ILE A 282 -19.89 5.20 -17.86
CA ILE A 282 -18.81 4.88 -18.80
C ILE A 282 -18.72 3.37 -19.01
N PHE A 283 -18.77 2.59 -17.93
CA PHE A 283 -18.77 1.13 -18.01
C PHE A 283 -19.95 0.62 -18.85
N ARG A 284 -21.16 1.16 -18.64
CA ARG A 284 -22.32 0.82 -19.47
C ARG A 284 -22.11 1.19 -20.93
N ILE A 285 -21.67 2.41 -21.22
CA ILE A 285 -21.45 2.91 -22.60
C ILE A 285 -20.43 2.04 -23.35
N LEU A 286 -19.36 1.62 -22.66
CA LEU A 286 -18.30 0.80 -23.24
C LEU A 286 -18.69 -0.67 -23.44
N THR A 287 -19.64 -1.19 -22.66
CA THR A 287 -20.01 -2.62 -22.68
C THR A 287 -21.38 -2.91 -23.32
N THR A 288 -22.18 -1.86 -23.59
CA THR A 288 -23.50 -1.98 -24.21
C THR A 288 -23.37 -1.95 -25.73
N ALA A 289 -23.88 -2.97 -26.40
CA ALA A 289 -23.93 -2.99 -27.86
C ALA A 289 -24.91 -1.93 -28.41
N PRO A 290 -24.68 -1.40 -29.63
CA PRO A 290 -25.62 -0.50 -30.30
C PRO A 290 -27.00 -1.14 -30.50
N SER A 291 -28.05 -0.48 -30.01
CA SER A 291 -29.43 -1.02 -30.07
C SER A 291 -30.07 -0.93 -31.45
N HIS A 292 -29.61 0.00 -32.30
CA HIS A 292 -30.20 0.32 -33.60
C HIS A 292 -29.51 -0.34 -34.79
N VAL A 293 -28.41 -1.06 -34.55
CA VAL A 293 -27.75 -1.89 -35.55
C VAL A 293 -28.43 -3.27 -35.45
N GLY A 294 -29.26 -3.62 -36.44
CA GLY A 294 -30.11 -4.82 -36.39
C GLY A 294 -29.40 -6.07 -35.87
N ARG A 295 -30.17 -6.95 -35.19
CA ARG A 295 -29.74 -8.16 -34.44
C ARG A 295 -28.76 -9.13 -35.13
N SER A 296 -28.36 -8.88 -36.36
CA SER A 296 -27.52 -9.77 -37.17
C SER A 296 -26.01 -9.61 -36.94
N VAL A 297 -25.54 -8.55 -36.26
CA VAL A 297 -24.09 -8.33 -36.10
C VAL A 297 -23.68 -8.47 -34.64
N THR A 298 -23.40 -9.70 -34.23
CA THR A 298 -22.82 -10.05 -32.92
C THR A 298 -21.41 -9.46 -32.69
N GLU A 299 -20.85 -8.80 -33.70
CA GLU A 299 -19.49 -8.25 -33.70
C GLU A 299 -19.39 -6.85 -33.07
N PHE A 300 -20.50 -6.14 -32.85
CA PHE A 300 -20.52 -4.79 -32.25
C PHE A 300 -20.61 -4.76 -30.72
N ARG A 301 -20.07 -5.75 -30.02
CA ARG A 301 -20.17 -5.81 -28.56
C ARG A 301 -19.36 -4.70 -27.87
N PHE A 302 -18.20 -4.36 -28.42
CA PHE A 302 -17.29 -3.36 -27.86
C PHE A 302 -16.86 -2.37 -28.95
N PRO A 303 -16.63 -1.10 -28.61
CA PRO A 303 -16.06 -0.14 -29.55
C PRO A 303 -14.67 -0.60 -29.97
N GLY A 304 -14.39 -0.58 -31.26
CA GLY A 304 -13.06 -0.89 -31.80
C GLY A 304 -12.06 0.21 -31.47
N VAL A 305 -12.50 1.48 -31.60
CA VAL A 305 -11.68 2.66 -31.30
C VAL A 305 -12.47 3.63 -30.41
N ILE A 306 -11.78 4.25 -29.45
CA ILE A 306 -12.27 5.30 -28.56
C ILE A 306 -11.44 6.55 -28.82
N VAL A 307 -12.08 7.64 -29.24
CA VAL A 307 -11.42 8.92 -29.54
C VAL A 307 -11.89 9.98 -28.54
N THR A 308 -10.93 10.76 -28.00
CA THR A 308 -11.22 11.85 -27.08
C THR A 308 -10.23 13.00 -27.24
N ASP A 309 -10.74 14.23 -27.15
CA ASP A 309 -9.95 15.47 -27.02
C ASP A 309 -10.11 16.14 -25.64
N GLY A 310 -10.88 15.50 -24.74
CA GLY A 310 -11.47 16.15 -23.59
C GLY A 310 -10.58 16.25 -22.33
N PRO A 311 -10.66 17.36 -21.57
CA PRO A 311 -9.73 17.69 -20.48
C PRO A 311 -9.96 16.96 -19.15
N GLY A 312 -10.91 16.04 -19.01
CA GLY A 312 -11.11 15.29 -17.73
C GLY A 312 -12.02 14.06 -17.80
N SER A 313 -13.18 14.16 -18.45
CA SER A 313 -14.03 12.98 -18.67
C SER A 313 -13.37 11.98 -19.64
N GLY A 314 -12.67 12.48 -20.66
CA GLY A 314 -11.87 11.65 -21.57
C GLY A 314 -10.86 10.76 -20.87
N PHE A 315 -10.19 11.28 -19.83
CA PHE A 315 -9.30 10.48 -18.98
C PHE A 315 -10.03 9.30 -18.33
N LEU A 316 -11.23 9.52 -17.78
CA LEU A 316 -12.00 8.46 -17.14
C LEU A 316 -12.44 7.38 -18.14
N PHE A 317 -12.81 7.76 -19.37
CA PHE A 317 -13.11 6.81 -20.44
C PHE A 317 -11.90 5.91 -20.75
N LEU A 318 -10.72 6.51 -20.91
CA LEU A 318 -9.48 5.78 -21.17
C LEU A 318 -9.04 4.91 -20.00
N LEU A 319 -9.23 5.40 -18.76
CA LEU A 319 -8.95 4.65 -17.55
C LEU A 319 -9.85 3.41 -17.43
N VAL A 320 -11.16 3.57 -17.64
CA VAL A 320 -12.11 2.44 -17.59
C VAL A 320 -11.82 1.47 -18.74
N ALA A 321 -11.56 1.94 -19.95
CA ALA A 321 -11.18 1.07 -21.07
C ALA A 321 -9.91 0.26 -20.76
N HIS A 322 -8.87 0.89 -20.19
CA HIS A 322 -7.67 0.20 -19.74
C HIS A 322 -7.99 -0.83 -18.64
N TRP A 323 -8.81 -0.46 -17.66
CA TRP A 323 -9.22 -1.36 -16.58
C TRP A 323 -10.00 -2.58 -17.13
N LEU A 324 -10.89 -2.39 -18.09
CA LEU A 324 -11.60 -3.50 -18.75
C LEU A 324 -10.64 -4.49 -19.44
N LYS A 325 -9.58 -4.00 -20.07
CA LYS A 325 -8.51 -4.84 -20.66
C LYS A 325 -7.69 -5.56 -19.60
N MET A 326 -7.41 -4.89 -18.48
CA MET A 326 -6.69 -5.46 -17.33
C MET A 326 -7.38 -6.70 -16.76
N TRP A 327 -8.72 -6.74 -16.79
CA TRP A 327 -9.52 -7.84 -16.25
C TRP A 327 -10.00 -8.86 -17.29
N PHE A 328 -9.47 -8.83 -18.52
CA PHE A 328 -9.88 -9.72 -19.61
C PHE A 328 -11.38 -9.65 -19.95
N ILE A 329 -12.06 -8.55 -19.59
CA ILE A 329 -13.48 -8.33 -19.95
C ILE A 329 -13.60 -8.02 -21.43
N VAL A 330 -12.59 -7.34 -21.99
CA VAL A 330 -12.54 -6.91 -23.38
C VAL A 330 -11.26 -7.48 -24.03
N PRO A 331 -11.34 -8.05 -25.24
CA PRO A 331 -10.17 -8.51 -25.97
C PRO A 331 -9.22 -7.36 -26.34
N ASP A 332 -7.93 -7.65 -26.48
CA ASP A 332 -6.90 -6.63 -26.71
C ASP A 332 -7.03 -5.89 -28.06
N ASP A 333 -7.71 -6.48 -29.03
CA ASP A 333 -7.97 -5.90 -30.36
C ASP A 333 -9.03 -4.80 -30.34
N PHE A 334 -9.87 -4.74 -29.31
CA PHE A 334 -10.92 -3.74 -29.15
C PHE A 334 -10.49 -2.59 -28.25
N MET A 335 -11.30 -1.53 -28.19
CA MET A 335 -11.07 -0.33 -27.37
C MET A 335 -9.67 0.25 -27.54
N LYS A 336 -9.19 0.34 -28.78
CA LYS A 336 -7.98 1.11 -29.08
C LYS A 336 -8.27 2.58 -28.79
N THR A 337 -7.41 3.22 -28.04
CA THR A 337 -7.64 4.54 -27.45
C THR A 337 -6.78 5.58 -28.15
N VAL A 338 -7.42 6.62 -28.64
CA VAL A 338 -6.79 7.76 -29.31
C VAL A 338 -7.07 9.01 -28.49
N PHE A 339 -6.01 9.62 -27.98
CA PHE A 339 -6.08 10.90 -27.30
C PHE A 339 -5.52 12.00 -28.20
N ILE A 340 -6.28 13.09 -28.33
CA ILE A 340 -5.90 14.25 -29.11
C ILE A 340 -5.74 15.45 -28.18
N GLU A 341 -4.53 15.96 -28.04
CA GLU A 341 -4.27 17.22 -27.37
C GLU A 341 -4.49 18.38 -28.36
N SER A 342 -5.58 19.11 -28.16
CA SER A 342 -6.04 20.15 -29.11
C SER A 342 -5.24 21.46 -29.03
N TRP A 343 -5.41 22.32 -30.04
CA TRP A 343 -4.77 23.64 -30.16
C TRP A 343 -4.99 24.61 -29.00
N ALA A 344 -5.94 24.33 -28.10
CA ALA A 344 -6.19 25.14 -26.91
C ALA A 344 -4.94 25.27 -26.00
N ARG A 345 -3.94 24.39 -26.16
CA ARG A 345 -2.70 24.42 -25.38
C ARG A 345 -1.46 24.44 -26.28
N VAL A 346 -0.75 25.57 -26.21
CA VAL A 346 0.42 25.87 -27.05
C VAL A 346 1.73 25.68 -26.28
N ASN A 347 1.76 26.01 -24.97
CA ASN A 347 3.01 26.07 -24.22
C ASN A 347 3.31 24.82 -23.37
N SER A 348 2.29 24.04 -23.01
CA SER A 348 2.41 22.86 -22.15
C SER A 348 1.29 21.86 -22.38
N ILE A 349 1.55 20.58 -22.12
CA ILE A 349 0.56 19.50 -22.20
C ILE A 349 -0.48 19.71 -21.08
N SER A 350 -1.76 19.48 -21.38
CA SER A 350 -2.81 19.49 -20.36
C SER A 350 -2.49 18.53 -19.20
N LEU A 351 -3.02 18.81 -18.01
CA LEU A 351 -2.88 17.90 -16.88
C LEU A 351 -3.38 16.49 -17.23
N THR A 352 -4.47 16.42 -17.99
CA THR A 352 -5.05 15.17 -18.48
C THR A 352 -4.16 14.48 -19.49
N GLY A 353 -3.58 15.20 -20.45
CA GLY A 353 -2.57 14.64 -21.36
C GLY A 353 -1.37 14.07 -20.61
N LYS A 354 -0.84 14.79 -19.60
CA LYS A 354 0.24 14.26 -18.75
C LYS A 354 -0.16 13.00 -18.00
N LEU A 355 -1.40 12.91 -17.54
CA LEU A 355 -1.90 11.75 -16.80
C LEU A 355 -2.06 10.54 -17.73
N ILE A 356 -2.59 10.77 -18.92
CA ILE A 356 -2.74 9.75 -19.97
C ILE A 356 -1.38 9.21 -20.41
N ASP A 357 -0.40 10.10 -20.60
CA ASP A 357 0.97 9.78 -20.97
C ASP A 357 1.67 8.97 -19.85
N ASN A 358 1.65 9.47 -18.62
CA ASN A 358 2.31 8.81 -17.47
C ASN A 358 1.76 7.41 -17.17
N PHE A 359 0.46 7.18 -17.37
CA PHE A 359 -0.18 5.88 -17.15
C PHE A 359 -0.30 5.04 -18.44
N TYR A 360 0.28 5.50 -19.55
CA TYR A 360 0.23 4.84 -20.86
C TYR A 360 -1.19 4.45 -21.27
N LEU A 361 -2.18 5.30 -20.99
CA LEU A 361 -3.59 4.95 -21.17
C LEU A 361 -4.05 5.01 -22.63
N ALA A 362 -3.41 5.85 -23.44
CA ALA A 362 -3.68 6.00 -24.87
C ALA A 362 -2.79 5.07 -25.70
N ASP A 363 -3.38 4.37 -26.67
CA ASP A 363 -2.64 3.61 -27.68
C ASP A 363 -2.01 4.58 -28.71
N VAL A 364 -2.68 5.71 -28.99
CA VAL A 364 -2.15 6.80 -29.83
C VAL A 364 -2.35 8.13 -29.13
N PHE A 365 -1.24 8.84 -28.91
CA PHE A 365 -1.25 10.21 -28.41
C PHE A 365 -0.88 11.18 -29.52
N ILE A 366 -1.83 12.03 -29.91
CA ILE A 366 -1.65 13.03 -30.97
C ILE A 366 -1.57 14.42 -30.37
N ALA A 367 -0.49 15.14 -30.68
CA ALA A 367 -0.34 16.55 -30.33
C ALA A 367 -0.46 17.41 -31.60
N GLN A 368 -1.40 18.36 -31.61
CA GLN A 368 -1.61 19.24 -32.76
C GLN A 368 -0.60 20.37 -32.86
N TYR A 369 -0.06 20.85 -31.74
CA TYR A 369 0.91 21.95 -31.76
C TYR A 369 2.36 21.45 -31.91
N LYS A 370 3.07 21.99 -32.92
CA LYS A 370 4.42 21.56 -33.33
C LYS A 370 5.47 21.59 -32.25
N ASN A 371 5.45 22.61 -31.40
CA ASN A 371 6.47 22.72 -30.35
C ASN A 371 6.19 21.80 -29.15
N LEU A 372 4.99 21.22 -29.08
CA LEU A 372 4.62 20.24 -28.06
C LEU A 372 5.06 18.84 -28.44
N SER A 373 4.88 18.44 -29.70
CA SER A 373 5.34 17.13 -30.21
C SER A 373 6.86 16.96 -30.16
N ARG A 374 7.63 18.06 -30.29
CA ARG A 374 9.09 18.05 -30.17
C ARG A 374 9.62 17.73 -28.76
N ARG A 375 8.76 17.72 -27.74
CA ARG A 375 9.15 17.59 -26.33
C ARG A 375 8.82 16.22 -25.71
N GLY A 376 8.21 15.30 -26.46
CA GLY A 376 7.84 13.98 -25.97
C GLY A 376 7.60 12.96 -27.08
N PRO A 377 7.20 11.72 -26.75
CA PRO A 377 7.02 10.62 -27.70
C PRO A 377 5.73 10.74 -28.55
N PHE A 378 5.18 11.94 -28.71
CA PHE A 378 3.86 12.14 -29.30
C PHE A 378 3.92 12.16 -30.82
N SER A 379 2.91 11.57 -31.46
CA SER A 379 2.71 11.72 -32.90
C SER A 379 2.25 13.14 -33.21
N TYR A 380 3.02 13.85 -34.04
CA TYR A 380 2.66 15.18 -34.51
C TYR A 380 1.66 15.09 -35.65
N ALA A 381 0.53 15.80 -35.53
CA ALA A 381 -0.43 15.94 -36.63
C ALA A 381 -0.73 17.42 -36.88
N ASP A 382 -0.08 17.98 -37.90
CA ASP A 382 -0.13 19.41 -38.24
C ASP A 382 -1.55 19.87 -38.63
N ASN A 383 -2.27 19.05 -39.40
CA ASN A 383 -3.57 19.42 -39.98
C ASN A 383 -4.59 18.29 -39.86
N MET A 384 -5.16 18.11 -38.66
CA MET A 384 -6.35 17.25 -38.50
C MET A 384 -7.66 18.01 -38.70
N VAL A 385 -7.65 19.35 -38.75
CA VAL A 385 -8.87 20.16 -38.86
C VAL A 385 -9.29 20.28 -40.33
N ALA A 386 -10.57 20.05 -40.63
CA ALA A 386 -11.14 20.29 -41.95
C ALA A 386 -10.97 21.76 -42.38
N MET A 387 -10.07 22.00 -43.34
CA MET A 387 -9.87 23.31 -43.97
C MET A 387 -11.04 23.62 -44.91
N PRO A 388 -11.72 24.78 -44.88
CA PRO A 388 -12.73 25.08 -45.89
C PRO A 388 -12.15 24.91 -47.31
N THR A 389 -12.85 24.15 -48.17
CA THR A 389 -12.35 23.83 -49.53
C THR A 389 -12.22 25.06 -50.42
N HIS A 390 -12.89 26.16 -50.07
CA HIS A 390 -12.70 27.48 -50.68
C HIS A 390 -12.85 28.57 -49.61
N PRO A 391 -12.00 29.62 -49.59
CA PRO A 391 -12.34 30.82 -48.86
C PRO A 391 -13.64 31.36 -49.46
N HIS A 392 -14.66 31.60 -48.64
CA HIS A 392 -15.78 32.42 -49.06
C HIS A 392 -15.18 33.76 -49.50
N ASN A 393 -15.11 33.99 -50.80
CA ASN A 393 -14.91 35.33 -51.34
C ASN A 393 -16.10 36.14 -50.81
N ALA A 394 -15.82 36.99 -49.82
CA ALA A 394 -16.75 37.99 -49.36
C ALA A 394 -17.13 38.84 -50.58
N VAL A 395 -18.40 38.79 -50.95
CA VAL A 395 -19.06 39.78 -51.81
C VAL A 395 -19.80 40.73 -50.90
#